data_AF-A0A358Q6H1-F1
#
_entry.id   AF-A0A358Q6H1-F1
#
_cell.length_a   1.000
_cell.length_b   1.000
_cell.length_c   1.000
_cell.angle_alpha   90.00
_cell.angle_beta   90.00
_cell.angle_gamma   90.00
#
_symmetry.space_group_name_H-M   'P 1'
#
loop_
_entity.id
_entity.type
_entity.pdbx_description
1 polymer ?
#
loop_
_entity_poly.entity_id
_entity_poly.type
_entity_poly.pdbx_seq_one_letter_code
_entity_poly.pdbx_strand_id
1 'polypeptide(L)'
;MFRKVDYALHCLSKMALDWCVERGIKKLYIGNPDGVQQSSRNKRSRKVNQKLSNWPFGELRRKLEYKAKRHGVILERINEAYTTGTCPVCGTFTKQSSRNYGCPACKATGHRDVVGASNIRDKGMKGEITAGREMPKYQETKYRRVEVCPHVRQWRSAHDRAA
;
A
#
# COMPACT_ATOMS: atom_id res chain seq x y z
N MET A 1 -21.07 0.32 10.34
CA MET A 1 -20.25 0.17 9.11
C MET A 1 -18.74 0.18 9.38
N PHE A 2 -18.24 0.93 10.38
CA PHE A 2 -16.81 1.04 10.74
C PHE A 2 -16.11 -0.24 11.24
N ARG A 3 -16.80 -1.10 12.00
CA ARG A 3 -16.20 -2.33 12.58
C ARG A 3 -15.61 -3.31 11.54
N LYS A 4 -16.20 -3.40 10.34
CA LYS A 4 -15.74 -4.33 9.28
C LYS A 4 -14.42 -3.86 8.66
N VAL A 5 -14.31 -2.57 8.39
CA VAL A 5 -13.10 -1.97 7.83
C VAL A 5 -11.99 -2.07 8.86
N ASP A 6 -12.26 -1.71 10.11
CA ASP A 6 -11.30 -1.80 11.20
C ASP A 6 -10.76 -3.24 11.40
N TYR A 7 -11.66 -4.22 11.42
CA TYR A 7 -11.30 -5.63 11.49
C TYR A 7 -10.45 -6.06 10.29
N ALA A 8 -10.82 -5.66 9.07
CA ALA A 8 -10.03 -5.94 7.87
C ALA A 8 -8.61 -5.34 7.95
N LEU A 9 -8.45 -4.12 8.49
CA LEU A 9 -7.15 -3.48 8.69
C LEU A 9 -6.33 -4.20 9.77
N HIS A 10 -6.98 -4.71 10.82
CA HIS A 10 -6.33 -5.56 11.81
C HIS A 10 -5.83 -6.87 11.19
N CYS A 11 -6.65 -7.57 10.41
CA CYS A 11 -6.25 -8.79 9.73
C CYS A 11 -5.12 -8.51 8.72
N LEU A 12 -5.23 -7.45 7.92
CA LEU A 12 -4.22 -7.04 6.94
C LEU A 12 -2.87 -6.75 7.59
N SER A 13 -2.86 -5.89 8.62
CA SER A 13 -1.62 -5.52 9.32
C SER A 13 -0.98 -6.70 10.03
N LYS A 14 -1.77 -7.66 10.53
CA LYS A 14 -1.25 -8.91 11.09
C LYS A 14 -0.61 -9.76 10.00
N MET A 15 -1.35 -10.06 8.93
CA MET A 15 -0.88 -10.87 7.82
C MET A 15 0.43 -10.34 7.20
N ALA A 16 0.55 -9.02 7.05
CA ALA A 16 1.77 -8.40 6.53
C ALA A 16 2.97 -8.61 7.45
N LEU A 17 2.78 -8.51 8.77
CA LEU A 17 3.85 -8.68 9.75
C LEU A 17 4.21 -10.13 9.98
N ASP A 18 3.22 -11.03 10.03
CA ASP A 18 3.46 -12.47 10.12
C ASP A 18 4.36 -12.92 8.95
N TRP A 19 4.05 -12.45 7.72
CA TRP A 19 4.87 -12.71 6.54
C TRP A 19 6.33 -12.21 6.68
N CYS A 20 6.52 -11.06 7.34
CA CYS A 20 7.85 -10.48 7.59
C CYS A 20 8.61 -11.28 8.66
N VAL A 21 7.95 -11.62 9.76
CA VAL A 21 8.54 -12.34 10.89
C VAL A 21 8.94 -13.75 10.48
N GLU A 22 8.09 -14.47 9.75
CA GLU A 22 8.40 -15.79 9.17
C GLU A 22 9.68 -15.81 8.33
N ARG A 23 10.01 -14.68 7.70
CA ARG A 23 11.17 -14.51 6.82
C ARG A 23 12.35 -13.81 7.49
N GLY A 24 12.24 -13.51 8.78
CA GLY A 24 13.29 -12.79 9.53
C GLY A 24 13.51 -11.35 9.06
N ILE A 25 12.52 -10.71 8.44
CA ILE A 25 12.63 -9.32 7.96
C ILE A 25 12.52 -8.37 9.15
N LYS A 26 13.60 -7.66 9.45
CA LYS A 26 13.69 -6.72 10.58
C LYS A 26 13.31 -5.27 10.24
N LYS A 27 13.33 -4.90 8.96
CA LYS A 27 13.05 -3.53 8.49
C LYS A 27 11.96 -3.53 7.41
N LEU A 28 10.94 -2.72 7.62
CA LEU A 28 9.83 -2.51 6.70
C LEU A 28 9.76 -1.03 6.32
N TYR A 29 9.68 -0.77 5.02
CA TYR A 29 9.48 0.58 4.49
C TYR A 29 8.02 0.76 4.08
N ILE A 30 7.37 1.78 4.62
CA ILE A 30 6.04 2.20 4.19
C ILE A 30 6.17 3.53 3.47
N GLY A 31 5.52 3.63 2.31
CA GLY A 31 5.39 4.91 1.67
C GLY A 31 4.40 5.81 2.42
N ASN A 32 4.66 7.12 2.43
CA ASN A 32 3.83 8.11 3.06
C ASN A 32 3.16 9.03 2.01
N PRO A 33 1.85 8.86 1.74
CA PRO A 33 1.04 9.75 0.91
C PRO A 33 0.50 10.97 1.68
N ASP A 34 1.06 11.29 2.86
CA ASP A 34 0.70 12.49 3.61
C ASP A 34 0.75 13.74 2.69
N GLY A 35 -0.28 14.59 2.80
CA GLY A 35 -0.44 15.78 1.95
C GLY A 35 -1.37 15.59 0.74
N VAL A 36 -1.68 14.36 0.31
CA VAL A 36 -2.66 14.11 -0.78
C VAL A 36 -4.08 14.51 -0.34
N GLN A 37 -4.43 14.33 0.93
CA GLN A 37 -5.76 14.67 1.44
C GLN A 37 -5.96 16.18 1.59
N GLN A 38 -4.92 16.92 1.93
CA GLN A 38 -4.96 18.36 2.21
C GLN A 38 -4.79 19.21 0.95
N SER A 39 -3.91 18.80 0.03
CA SER A 39 -3.71 19.50 -1.23
C SER A 39 -5.00 19.48 -2.05
N SER A 40 -5.45 20.65 -2.51
CA SER A 40 -6.58 20.84 -3.43
C SER A 40 -7.99 20.43 -2.93
N ARG A 41 -8.25 20.30 -1.61
CA ARG A 41 -9.58 19.96 -1.07
C ARG A 41 -10.72 20.80 -1.69
N ASN A 42 -10.49 22.11 -1.85
CA ASN A 42 -11.47 23.05 -2.41
C ASN A 42 -11.53 23.07 -3.95
N LYS A 43 -10.55 22.47 -4.64
CA LYS A 43 -10.45 22.44 -6.12
C LYS A 43 -10.86 21.08 -6.71
N ARG A 44 -11.25 20.10 -5.89
CA ARG A 44 -11.59 18.73 -6.31
C ARG A 44 -13.10 18.47 -6.26
N SER A 45 -13.57 17.60 -7.15
CA SER A 45 -14.95 17.11 -7.14
C SER A 45 -15.31 16.45 -5.81
N ARG A 46 -16.57 16.63 -5.37
CA ARG A 46 -17.15 16.02 -4.17
C ARG A 46 -16.93 14.50 -4.12
N LYS A 47 -17.01 13.81 -5.27
CA LYS A 47 -16.78 12.36 -5.38
C LYS A 47 -15.35 11.96 -5.04
N VAL A 48 -14.37 12.77 -5.40
CA VAL A 48 -12.95 12.52 -5.09
C VAL A 48 -12.68 12.76 -3.61
N ASN A 49 -13.21 13.86 -3.06
CA ASN A 49 -13.08 14.17 -1.63
C ASN A 49 -13.70 13.08 -0.75
N GLN A 50 -14.87 12.54 -1.12
CA GLN A 50 -15.51 11.43 -0.40
C GLN A 50 -14.67 10.14 -0.43
N LYS A 51 -14.02 9.83 -1.56
CA LYS A 51 -13.12 8.68 -1.65
C LYS A 51 -11.89 8.84 -0.74
N LEU A 52 -11.32 10.04 -0.71
CA LEU A 52 -10.16 10.35 0.12
C LEU A 52 -10.49 10.33 1.61
N SER A 53 -11.65 10.85 2.02
CA SER A 53 -12.09 10.79 3.43
C SER A 53 -12.35 9.37 3.92
N ASN A 54 -12.76 8.48 3.02
CA ASN A 54 -13.03 7.08 3.33
C ASN A 54 -11.78 6.19 3.26
N TRP A 55 -10.60 6.72 2.92
CA TRP A 55 -9.38 5.94 2.79
C TRP A 55 -8.69 5.78 4.15
N PRO A 56 -8.69 4.58 4.76
CA PRO A 56 -8.21 4.40 6.13
C PRO A 56 -6.69 4.20 6.19
N PHE A 57 -5.93 4.99 5.43
CA PHE A 57 -4.47 4.87 5.35
C PHE A 57 -3.81 5.13 6.71
N GLY A 58 -4.22 6.20 7.40
CA GLY A 58 -3.70 6.54 8.72
C GLY A 58 -3.96 5.45 9.76
N GLU A 59 -5.14 4.83 9.72
CA GLU A 59 -5.48 3.71 10.61
C GLU A 59 -4.67 2.45 10.31
N LEU A 60 -4.49 2.09 9.03
CA LEU A 60 -3.63 0.97 8.63
C LEU A 60 -2.22 1.17 9.15
N ARG A 61 -1.67 2.37 8.96
CA ARG A 61 -0.33 2.75 9.39
C ARG A 61 -0.19 2.65 10.91
N ARG A 62 -1.12 3.23 11.68
CA ARG A 62 -1.14 3.13 13.14
C ARG A 62 -1.13 1.68 13.61
N LYS A 63 -1.91 0.81 12.95
CA LYS A 63 -1.96 -0.62 13.26
C LYS A 63 -0.66 -1.35 12.94
N LEU A 64 -0.01 -1.00 11.84
CA LEU A 64 1.32 -1.55 11.49
C LEU A 64 2.38 -1.11 12.48
N GLU A 65 2.45 0.18 12.84
CA GLU A 65 3.45 0.73 13.76
C GLU A 65 3.42 0.02 15.12
N TYR A 66 2.24 -0.09 15.76
CA TYR A 66 2.17 -0.72 17.08
C TYR A 66 2.48 -2.22 17.04
N LYS A 67 2.09 -2.93 15.97
CA LYS A 67 2.34 -4.37 15.86
C LYS A 67 3.79 -4.65 15.50
N ALA A 68 4.36 -3.87 14.58
CA ALA A 68 5.77 -3.97 14.21
C ALA A 68 6.66 -3.81 15.46
N LYS A 69 6.35 -2.81 16.30
CA LYS A 69 7.03 -2.61 17.58
C LYS A 69 6.96 -3.83 18.51
N ARG A 70 5.85 -4.56 18.56
CA ARG A 70 5.73 -5.80 19.36
C ARG A 70 6.59 -6.95 18.83
N HIS A 71 6.80 -7.00 17.51
CA HIS A 71 7.60 -8.04 16.86
C HIS A 71 9.07 -7.63 16.65
N GLY A 72 9.49 -6.47 17.18
CA GLY A 72 10.86 -5.96 16.98
C GLY A 72 11.17 -5.57 15.53
N VAL A 73 10.16 -5.31 14.71
CA VAL A 73 10.31 -4.88 13.32
C VAL A 73 10.31 -3.34 13.28
N ILE A 74 11.32 -2.78 12.64
CA ILE A 74 11.47 -1.33 12.44
C ILE A 74 10.61 -0.93 11.23
N LEU A 75 9.73 0.05 11.41
CA LEU A 75 8.89 0.59 10.35
C LEU A 75 9.33 2.02 10.02
N GLU A 76 9.87 2.21 8.82
CA GLU A 76 10.38 3.50 8.34
C GLU A 76 9.46 4.11 7.27
N ARG A 77 9.29 5.43 7.35
CA ARG A 77 8.38 6.18 6.48
C ARG A 77 9.16 6.87 5.38
N ILE A 78 8.81 6.57 4.13
CA ILE A 78 9.48 7.08 2.95
C ILE A 78 8.51 7.96 2.17
N ASN A 79 8.98 9.13 1.70
CA ASN A 79 8.18 9.99 0.84
C ASN A 79 7.88 9.27 -0.49
N GLU A 80 6.60 9.04 -0.79
CA GLU A 80 6.12 8.34 -2.00
C GLU A 80 6.20 9.17 -3.29
N ALA A 81 6.54 10.46 -3.20
CA ALA A 81 6.60 11.32 -4.37
C ALA A 81 7.46 10.69 -5.49
N TYR A 82 6.88 10.65 -6.69
CA TYR A 82 7.49 10.15 -7.94
C TYR A 82 7.87 8.65 -7.96
N THR A 83 7.57 7.88 -6.91
CA THR A 83 7.91 6.45 -6.83
C THR A 83 7.16 5.56 -7.83
N THR A 84 5.93 5.93 -8.19
CA THR A 84 5.06 5.13 -9.08
C THR A 84 5.31 5.34 -10.57
N GLY A 85 6.05 6.39 -10.94
CA GLY A 85 6.34 6.75 -12.33
C GLY A 85 7.79 6.55 -12.76
N THR A 86 8.71 6.40 -11.80
CA THR A 86 10.16 6.28 -12.08
C THR A 86 10.51 4.85 -12.48
N CYS A 87 11.14 4.68 -13.64
CA CYS A 87 11.57 3.37 -14.10
C CYS A 87 12.76 2.85 -13.29
N PRO A 88 12.69 1.64 -12.70
CA PRO A 88 13.86 1.05 -12.02
C PRO A 88 15.00 0.70 -12.98
N VAL A 89 14.69 0.47 -14.27
CA VAL A 89 15.66 0.08 -15.30
C VAL A 89 16.40 1.30 -15.85
N CYS A 90 15.68 2.29 -16.38
CA CYS A 90 16.30 3.43 -17.08
C CYS A 90 16.26 4.76 -16.31
N GLY A 91 15.63 4.82 -15.13
CA GLY A 91 15.51 6.05 -14.33
C GLY A 91 14.55 7.10 -14.89
N THR A 92 14.01 6.91 -16.09
CA THR A 92 13.07 7.87 -16.70
C THR A 92 11.78 7.92 -15.89
N PHE A 93 11.36 9.13 -15.53
CA PHE A 93 10.04 9.38 -14.95
C PHE A 93 9.00 9.48 -16.05
N THR A 94 7.90 8.75 -15.90
CA THR A 94 6.74 8.85 -16.80
C THR A 94 5.46 8.86 -15.98
N LYS A 95 4.55 9.77 -16.31
CA LYS A 95 3.22 9.82 -15.69
C LYS A 95 2.39 8.66 -16.21
N GLN A 96 2.20 7.66 -15.37
CA GLN A 96 1.42 6.47 -15.69
C GLN A 96 -0.08 6.72 -15.42
N SER A 97 -0.97 6.32 -16.34
CA SER A 97 -2.44 6.35 -16.16
C SER A 97 -3.06 4.98 -15.84
N SER A 98 -2.44 3.88 -16.31
CA SER A 98 -2.97 2.52 -16.18
C SER A 98 -2.36 1.69 -15.03
N ARG A 99 -3.05 0.64 -14.56
CA ARG A 99 -2.49 -0.28 -13.53
C ARG A 99 -1.22 -0.99 -14.01
N ASN A 100 -1.10 -1.19 -15.31
CA ASN A 100 0.09 -1.73 -15.94
C ASN A 100 1.09 -0.59 -16.13
N TYR A 101 2.31 -0.83 -15.67
CA TYR A 101 3.45 0.03 -15.90
C TYR A 101 4.06 -0.30 -17.26
N GLY A 102 4.24 0.72 -18.09
CA GLY A 102 5.00 0.64 -19.32
C GLY A 102 5.98 1.80 -19.40
N CYS A 103 7.27 1.51 -19.51
CA CYS A 103 8.28 2.54 -19.73
C CYS A 103 8.38 2.87 -21.23
N PRO A 104 8.20 4.13 -21.65
CA PRO A 104 8.38 4.52 -23.05
C PRO A 104 9.84 4.47 -23.52
N ALA A 105 10.81 4.63 -22.61
CA ALA A 105 12.23 4.67 -22.96
C ALA A 105 12.86 3.27 -23.12
N CYS A 106 12.69 2.40 -22.13
CA CYS A 106 13.29 1.05 -22.13
C CYS A 106 12.31 -0.08 -22.47
N LYS A 107 11.04 0.23 -22.77
CA LYS A 107 9.96 -0.73 -23.06
C LYS A 107 9.69 -1.76 -21.96
N ALA A 108 10.24 -1.56 -20.77
CA ALA A 108 10.02 -2.46 -19.65
C ALA A 108 8.57 -2.39 -19.18
N THR A 109 7.97 -3.56 -18.94
CA THR A 109 6.58 -3.72 -18.53
C THR A 109 6.49 -4.35 -17.15
N GLY A 110 5.44 -4.03 -16.41
CA GLY A 110 5.20 -4.63 -15.09
C GLY A 110 3.93 -4.13 -14.43
N HIS A 111 3.70 -4.53 -13.18
CA HIS A 111 2.62 -4.00 -12.37
C HIS A 111 3.06 -2.73 -11.65
N ARG A 112 2.28 -1.64 -11.76
CA ARG A 112 2.65 -0.36 -11.15
C ARG A 112 2.84 -0.47 -9.63
N ASP A 113 2.00 -1.23 -8.95
CA ASP A 113 2.10 -1.41 -7.50
C ASP A 113 3.42 -2.09 -7.09
N VAL A 114 3.87 -3.06 -7.89
CA VAL A 114 5.13 -3.78 -7.66
C VAL A 114 6.33 -2.89 -7.95
N VAL A 115 6.27 -2.10 -9.03
CA VAL A 115 7.30 -1.09 -9.35
C VAL A 115 7.39 -0.03 -8.26
N GLY A 116 6.25 0.49 -7.81
CA GLY A 116 6.17 1.46 -6.71
C GLY A 116 6.76 0.91 -5.41
N ALA A 117 6.40 -0.32 -5.02
CA ALA A 117 6.95 -0.98 -3.84
C ALA A 117 8.47 -1.19 -3.94
N SER A 118 8.97 -1.61 -5.11
CA SER A 118 10.40 -1.77 -5.37
C SER A 118 11.15 -0.44 -5.25
N ASN A 119 10.56 0.65 -5.76
CA ASN A 119 11.14 1.99 -5.67
C ASN A 119 11.12 2.54 -4.24
N ILE A 120 10.06 2.29 -3.46
CA ILE A 120 10.00 2.65 -2.04
C ILE A 120 11.10 1.93 -1.25
N ARG A 121 11.31 0.63 -1.51
CA ARG A 121 12.39 -0.14 -0.88
C ARG A 121 13.76 0.45 -1.21
N ASP A 122 14.03 0.73 -2.47
CA ASP A 122 15.33 1.27 -2.90
C ASP A 122 15.59 2.65 -2.30
N LYS A 123 14.57 3.52 -2.30
CA LYS A 123 14.63 4.83 -1.65
C LYS A 123 14.84 4.73 -0.14
N GLY A 124 14.24 3.73 0.52
CA GLY A 124 14.48 3.46 1.93
C GLY A 124 15.87 2.92 2.25
N MET A 125 16.52 2.24 1.29
CA MET A 125 17.86 1.69 1.47
C MET A 125 18.97 2.68 1.11
N LYS A 126 18.77 3.50 0.07
CA LYS A 126 19.81 4.35 -0.53
C LYS A 126 19.50 5.85 -0.46
N GLY A 127 18.32 6.25 0.00
CA GLY A 127 17.83 7.63 0.00
C GLY A 127 17.19 8.09 -1.31
N GLU A 128 17.60 7.50 -2.45
CA GLU A 128 17.14 7.85 -3.80
C GLU A 128 16.75 6.62 -4.64
N ILE A 129 16.08 6.85 -5.77
CA ILE A 129 15.71 5.80 -6.71
C ILE A 129 16.87 5.57 -7.67
N THR A 130 17.56 4.44 -7.53
CA THR A 130 18.66 4.02 -8.38
C THR A 130 18.14 3.45 -9.70
N ALA A 131 18.72 3.90 -10.81
CA ALA A 131 18.52 3.34 -12.15
C ALA A 131 19.43 2.11 -12.39
N GLY A 132 19.12 1.30 -13.40
CA GLY A 132 19.89 0.11 -13.76
C GLY A 132 19.52 -1.16 -12.97
N ARG A 133 18.37 -1.18 -12.29
CA ARG A 133 17.86 -2.36 -11.58
C ARG A 133 17.01 -3.23 -12.50
N GLU A 134 17.01 -4.53 -12.23
CA GLU A 134 16.10 -5.45 -12.90
C GLU A 134 14.64 -5.12 -12.55
N MET A 135 13.76 -5.28 -13.54
CA MET A 135 12.33 -5.12 -13.33
C MET A 135 11.83 -6.25 -12.41
N PRO A 136 11.06 -5.94 -11.35
CA PRO A 136 10.51 -6.99 -10.50
C PRO A 136 9.61 -7.94 -11.31
N LYS A 137 9.85 -9.25 -11.15
CA LYS A 137 9.09 -10.31 -11.83
C LYS A 137 7.61 -10.20 -11.46
N TYR A 138 6.73 -10.07 -12.47
CA TYR A 138 5.29 -9.83 -12.26
C TYR A 138 4.38 -11.00 -12.71
N GLN A 139 4.90 -11.99 -13.44
CA GLN A 139 4.08 -13.04 -14.08
C GLN A 139 3.30 -13.93 -13.08
N GLU A 140 3.57 -13.84 -11.78
CA GLU A 140 2.91 -14.65 -10.73
C GLU A 140 2.34 -13.83 -9.56
N THR A 141 2.34 -12.48 -9.61
CA THR A 141 1.91 -11.68 -8.46
C THR A 141 0.38 -11.74 -8.27
N LYS A 142 -0.07 -12.67 -7.42
CA LYS A 142 -1.46 -12.71 -6.93
C LYS A 142 -1.59 -11.80 -5.70
N TYR A 143 -2.54 -10.87 -5.75
CA TYR A 143 -2.90 -10.08 -4.56
C TYR A 143 -3.45 -11.00 -3.48
N ARG A 144 -2.78 -11.09 -2.33
CA ARG A 144 -3.30 -11.84 -1.18
C ARG A 144 -4.58 -11.17 -0.69
N ARG A 145 -5.69 -11.92 -0.72
CA ARG A 145 -6.96 -11.47 -0.16
C ARG A 145 -6.92 -11.71 1.34
N VAL A 146 -7.27 -10.68 2.12
CA VAL A 146 -7.46 -10.83 3.55
C VAL A 146 -8.72 -11.65 3.78
N GLU A 147 -8.59 -12.80 4.41
CA GLU A 147 -9.73 -13.58 4.88
C GLU A 147 -10.33 -12.87 6.09
N VAL A 148 -11.39 -12.11 5.84
CA VAL A 148 -12.23 -11.58 6.92
C VAL A 148 -13.18 -12.69 7.36
N CYS A 149 -13.13 -13.01 8.66
CA CYS A 149 -13.96 -14.04 9.29
C CYS A 149 -15.43 -13.96 8.79
N PRO A 150 -16.01 -15.04 8.25
CA PRO A 150 -17.36 -15.06 7.72
C PRO A 150 -18.42 -14.64 8.75
N HIS A 151 -18.12 -14.77 10.04
CA HIS A 151 -19.07 -14.52 11.13
C HIS A 151 -19.52 -13.05 11.22
N VAL A 152 -18.80 -12.10 10.62
CA VAL A 152 -19.23 -10.69 10.52
C VAL A 152 -20.32 -10.48 9.43
N ARG A 153 -20.68 -11.52 8.66
CA ARG A 153 -21.88 -11.51 7.78
C ARG A 153 -23.18 -11.84 8.53
N GLN A 154 -23.15 -12.68 9.57
CA GLN A 154 -24.36 -13.20 10.24
C GLN A 154 -25.04 -12.23 11.21
N TRP A 155 -24.36 -11.17 11.66
CA TRP A 155 -24.91 -10.21 12.63
C TRP A 155 -26.10 -9.40 12.13
N ARG A 156 -26.25 -9.19 10.80
CA ARG A 156 -27.42 -8.46 10.24
C ARG A 156 -28.68 -9.30 10.30
N SER A 157 -28.59 -10.56 9.93
CA SER A 157 -29.72 -11.50 9.94
C SER A 157 -30.22 -11.87 11.34
N ALA A 158 -29.49 -11.50 12.41
CA ALA A 158 -29.92 -11.71 13.79
C ALA A 158 -30.53 -10.45 14.42
N HIS A 159 -30.04 -9.25 14.09
CA HIS A 159 -30.57 -7.99 14.61
C HIS A 159 -31.82 -7.51 13.85
N ASP A 160 -31.94 -7.75 12.55
CA ASP A 160 -33.11 -7.35 11.75
C ASP A 160 -34.33 -8.29 11.94
N ARG A 161 -34.23 -9.30 12.82
CA ARG A 161 -35.32 -10.19 13.25
C ARG A 161 -35.81 -9.91 14.68
N ALA A 162 -35.26 -8.90 15.33
CA ALA A 162 -35.62 -8.47 16.68
C ALA A 162 -36.16 -7.02 16.71
N ALA A 163 -36.69 -6.54 15.58
CA ALA A 163 -37.42 -5.29 15.44
C ALA A 163 -38.74 -5.55 14.72
#